data_AF-A0A1N7R0M1-F1
#
_entry.id   AF-A0A1N7R0M1-F1
#
_cell.length_a   1.000
_cell.length_b   1.000
_cell.length_c   1.000
_cell.angle_alpha   90.00
_cell.angle_beta   90.00
_cell.angle_gamma   90.00
#
_symmetry.space_group_name_H-M   'P 1'
#
loop_
_entity.id
_entity.type
_entity.pdbx_description
1 polymer ?
#
loop_
_entity_poly.entity_id
_entity_poly.type
_entity_poly.pdbx_seq_one_letter_code
_entity_poly.pdbx_strand_id
1 'polypeptide(L)'
;MRWVLCFIVKQNLLIGFSCIKISYGKIEKPCYQSFVFFAHLLYGFKFFQKFRKQGEVGVTVQERFEYDSQNRLVKHYHQVDNNPEELLAENTYNDLSQLVNKKVGSTSGSAPLQSIDYDYNIRGWMTEINKNQMAATDLGGKLFSYKIKYTSREGIENPDTAQFSGKNVVPKYNGNIAEVDWRAVESIGANPSTTPKRYGYAYDKINRLTAGFYQNPQNPNSKENTESLAYDLNGNITSLYRTSVLEYGNTTPTMIDNLQYIYASGNTGNRLTNINDYAQNATGYEGGGQTIGYDVNGNMISMPDKGISVIKYNHLNLPH
;
A
#
# COMPACT_ATOMS: atom_id res chain seq x y z
N MET A 1 -0.48 4.74 -11.30
CA MET A 1 0.57 4.79 -10.25
C MET A 1 0.06 4.81 -8.80
N ARG A 2 -1.26 4.77 -8.55
CA ARG A 2 -1.83 4.63 -7.18
C ARG A 2 -1.51 3.31 -6.44
N TRP A 3 -0.92 2.31 -7.10
CA TRP A 3 -0.77 0.95 -6.55
C TRP A 3 0.54 0.70 -5.77
N VAL A 4 1.64 1.38 -6.11
CA VAL A 4 2.97 1.06 -5.56
C VAL A 4 3.13 1.59 -4.12
N LEU A 5 2.67 2.81 -3.84
CA LEU A 5 2.74 3.38 -2.48
C LEU A 5 1.82 2.65 -1.48
N CYS A 6 0.65 2.18 -1.95
CA CYS A 6 -0.32 1.45 -1.14
C CYS A 6 0.22 0.09 -0.65
N PHE A 7 1.16 -0.51 -1.39
CA PHE A 7 1.80 -1.77 -1.01
C PHE A 7 2.88 -1.59 0.07
N ILE A 8 3.66 -0.51 0.02
CA ILE A 8 4.77 -0.26 0.97
C ILE A 8 4.23 0.03 2.38
N VAL A 9 3.13 0.78 2.50
CA VAL A 9 2.47 1.03 3.80
C VAL A 9 1.90 -0.25 4.41
N LYS A 10 1.48 -1.23 3.58
CA LYS A 10 0.92 -2.50 4.06
C LYS A 10 1.94 -3.47 4.62
N GLN A 11 3.22 -3.36 4.26
CA GLN A 11 4.23 -4.35 4.66
C GLN A 11 4.92 -4.07 6.01
N ASN A 12 4.78 -2.85 6.55
CA ASN A 12 5.28 -2.52 7.89
C ASN A 12 4.25 -2.73 9.02
N LEU A 13 3.02 -3.17 8.70
CA LEU A 13 2.02 -3.60 9.69
C LEU A 13 1.67 -5.07 9.50
N LEU A 14 2.54 -5.95 10.00
CA LEU A 14 2.13 -7.28 10.45
C LEU A 14 1.76 -7.16 11.92
N ILE A 15 0.52 -6.76 12.23
CA ILE A 15 -0.31 -7.17 13.37
C ILE A 15 -1.73 -6.65 13.09
N GLY A 16 -2.70 -7.55 12.97
CA GLY A 16 -4.13 -7.26 13.11
C GLY A 16 -4.87 -6.77 11.87
N PHE A 17 -5.60 -7.66 11.21
CA PHE A 17 -6.74 -7.25 10.39
C PHE A 17 -7.85 -6.70 11.29
N SER A 18 -7.85 -5.39 11.52
CA SER A 18 -9.05 -4.66 11.93
C SER A 18 -9.77 -4.17 10.67
N CYS A 19 -11.00 -4.64 10.47
CA CYS A 19 -11.87 -4.20 9.40
C CYS A 19 -12.37 -2.79 9.74
N ILE A 20 -11.76 -1.74 9.16
CA ILE A 20 -12.33 -0.39 9.21
C ILE A 20 -13.44 -0.34 8.16
N LYS A 21 -14.70 -0.47 8.59
CA LYS A 21 -15.87 -0.14 7.78
C LYS A 21 -16.12 1.37 7.85
N ILE A 22 -15.95 2.05 6.72
CA ILE A 22 -16.53 3.37 6.51
C ILE A 22 -17.98 3.14 6.07
N SER A 23 -18.94 3.36 6.98
CA SER A 23 -20.37 3.22 6.69
C SER A 23 -20.90 4.54 6.12
N TYR A 24 -21.19 4.56 4.81
CA TYR A 24 -22.18 5.48 4.28
C TYR A 24 -23.58 4.89 4.55
N GLY A 25 -24.20 5.31 5.64
CA GLY A 25 -25.66 5.36 5.78
C GLY A 25 -26.45 4.07 5.61
N LYS A 26 -25.93 2.89 5.96
CA LYS A 26 -26.74 1.65 6.05
C LYS A 26 -26.71 1.06 7.46
N ILE A 27 -27.91 0.80 7.99
CA ILE A 27 -28.14 0.08 9.23
C ILE A 27 -27.66 -1.36 9.03
N GLU A 28 -26.51 -1.71 9.60
CA GLU A 28 -26.05 -3.10 9.68
C GLU A 28 -26.51 -3.71 11.01
N LYS A 29 -27.27 -4.80 10.93
CA LYS A 29 -27.65 -5.62 12.10
C LYS A 29 -26.46 -6.48 12.56
N PRO A 30 -26.39 -6.86 13.85
CA PRO A 30 -25.18 -7.39 14.48
C PRO A 30 -24.66 -8.67 13.82
N CYS A 31 -23.35 -8.71 13.62
CA CYS A 31 -22.57 -9.87 13.23
C CYS A 31 -22.62 -10.90 14.36
N TYR A 32 -23.26 -12.05 14.15
CA TYR A 32 -23.10 -13.19 15.06
C TYR A 32 -21.81 -13.92 14.70
N GLN A 33 -20.73 -13.57 15.41
CA GLN A 33 -19.45 -14.21 15.28
C GLN A 33 -19.38 -15.39 16.26
N SER A 34 -19.68 -16.60 15.78
CA SER A 34 -19.42 -17.80 16.58
C SER A 34 -17.96 -18.18 16.41
N PHE A 35 -17.11 -17.78 17.35
CA PHE A 35 -15.76 -18.34 17.49
C PHE A 35 -15.87 -19.61 18.31
N VAL A 36 -15.90 -20.77 17.63
CA VAL A 36 -15.67 -22.04 18.30
C VAL A 36 -14.16 -22.27 18.36
N PHE A 37 -13.52 -21.80 19.44
CA PHE A 37 -12.14 -22.16 19.75
C PHE A 37 -12.13 -23.52 20.46
N PHE A 38 -11.96 -24.61 19.72
CA PHE A 38 -11.42 -25.84 20.27
C PHE A 38 -9.91 -25.84 20.01
N ALA A 39 -9.12 -25.83 21.09
CA ALA A 39 -7.70 -26.16 21.00
C ALA A 39 -7.59 -27.52 20.28
N HIS A 40 -6.91 -27.56 19.13
CA HIS A 40 -6.66 -28.71 18.24
C HIS A 40 -7.43 -28.82 16.91
N LEU A 41 -8.28 -27.87 16.50
CA LEU A 41 -8.83 -27.93 15.13
C LEU A 41 -7.88 -27.31 14.09
N LEU A 42 -7.37 -28.15 13.18
CA LEU A 42 -6.63 -27.76 11.95
C LEU A 42 -7.52 -27.06 10.90
N TYR A 43 -8.80 -26.81 11.24
CA TYR A 43 -9.83 -26.27 10.35
C TYR A 43 -10.67 -25.20 11.07
N GLY A 44 -10.82 -24.03 10.45
CA GLY A 44 -11.73 -22.97 10.91
C GLY A 44 -12.80 -22.65 9.86
N PHE A 45 -14.03 -22.35 10.31
CA PHE A 45 -15.14 -21.95 9.44
C PHE A 45 -15.68 -20.58 9.83
N LYS A 46 -16.04 -19.77 8.84
CA LYS A 46 -16.78 -18.51 9.01
C LYS A 46 -17.98 -18.45 8.08
N PHE A 47 -19.08 -17.92 8.58
CA PHE A 47 -20.33 -17.76 7.83
C PHE A 47 -20.73 -16.29 7.84
N PHE A 48 -21.07 -15.78 6.66
CA PHE A 48 -21.58 -14.42 6.48
C PHE A 48 -22.84 -14.46 5.63
N GLN A 49 -23.88 -13.71 6.05
CA GLN A 49 -24.98 -13.37 5.16
C GLN A 49 -24.86 -11.92 4.71
N LYS A 50 -24.95 -11.70 3.39
CA LYS A 50 -24.84 -10.36 2.80
C LYS A 50 -26.11 -10.01 2.03
N PHE A 51 -26.76 -8.94 2.47
CA PHE A 51 -27.91 -8.32 1.80
C PHE A 51 -27.45 -7.07 1.05
N ARG A 52 -27.81 -6.89 -0.23
CA ARG A 52 -27.48 -5.63 -0.93
C ARG A 52 -28.53 -4.56 -0.60
N LYS A 53 -29.82 -4.94 -0.51
CA LYS A 53 -30.93 -4.10 -0.03
C LYS A 53 -31.85 -4.89 0.92
N GLN A 54 -32.64 -4.15 1.69
CA GLN A 54 -33.64 -4.74 2.59
C GLN A 54 -34.73 -5.45 1.77
N GLY A 55 -35.03 -6.71 2.10
CA GLY A 55 -36.04 -7.52 1.40
C GLY A 55 -35.52 -8.38 0.24
N GLU A 56 -34.23 -8.29 -0.11
CA GLU A 56 -33.62 -9.21 -1.08
C GLU A 56 -33.21 -10.53 -0.41
N VAL A 57 -33.20 -11.61 -1.19
CA VAL A 57 -32.58 -12.87 -0.77
C VAL A 57 -31.09 -12.60 -0.56
N GLY A 58 -30.61 -12.83 0.66
CA GLY A 58 -29.21 -12.66 1.01
C GLY A 58 -28.35 -13.71 0.33
N VAL A 59 -27.12 -13.34 -0.03
CA VAL A 59 -26.10 -14.30 -0.43
C VAL A 59 -25.45 -14.83 0.83
N THR A 60 -25.34 -16.15 0.94
CA THR A 60 -24.58 -16.80 2.01
C THR A 60 -23.16 -17.03 1.53
N VAL A 61 -22.19 -16.57 2.31
CA VAL A 61 -20.77 -16.82 2.06
C VAL A 61 -20.24 -17.67 3.19
N GLN A 62 -19.65 -18.80 2.85
CA GLN A 62 -18.92 -19.66 3.78
C GLN A 62 -17.44 -19.58 3.44
N GLU A 63 -16.60 -19.42 4.45
CA GLU A 63 -15.16 -19.48 4.31
C GLU A 63 -14.61 -20.60 5.17
N ARG A 64 -13.68 -21.36 4.61
CA ARG A 64 -12.99 -22.44 5.31
C ARG A 64 -11.49 -22.19 5.25
N PHE A 65 -10.86 -22.32 6.41
CA PHE A 65 -9.44 -22.07 6.61
C PHE A 65 -8.79 -23.37 7.09
N GLU A 66 -7.75 -23.82 6.40
CA GLU A 66 -6.92 -24.94 6.83
C GLU A 66 -5.61 -24.42 7.39
N TYR A 67 -5.17 -24.97 8.51
CA TYR A 67 -3.92 -24.60 9.17
C TYR A 67 -2.99 -25.81 9.29
N ASP A 68 -1.68 -25.56 9.34
CA ASP A 68 -0.71 -26.59 9.70
C ASP A 68 -0.61 -26.77 11.22
N SER A 69 0.25 -27.70 11.67
CA SER A 69 0.50 -27.96 13.09
C SER A 69 1.12 -26.79 13.85
N GLN A 70 1.58 -25.74 13.16
CA GLN A 70 2.11 -24.50 13.74
C GLN A 70 1.08 -23.36 13.72
N ASN A 71 -0.19 -23.66 13.40
CA ASN A 71 -1.30 -22.70 13.26
C ASN A 71 -1.07 -21.64 12.17
N ARG A 72 -0.30 -21.97 11.12
CA ARG A 72 -0.13 -21.10 9.95
C ARG A 72 -1.18 -21.45 8.90
N LEU A 73 -1.77 -20.44 8.27
CA LEU A 73 -2.83 -20.63 7.27
C LEU A 73 -2.28 -21.30 6.01
N VAL A 74 -2.61 -22.56 5.76
CA VAL A 74 -2.18 -23.30 4.57
C VAL A 74 -3.16 -23.10 3.42
N LYS A 75 -4.48 -23.12 3.67
CA LYS A 75 -5.48 -22.92 2.61
C LYS A 75 -6.64 -22.06 3.06
N HIS A 76 -7.16 -21.26 2.12
CA HIS A 76 -8.36 -20.45 2.30
C HIS A 76 -9.31 -20.73 1.15
N TYR A 77 -10.50 -21.18 1.51
CA TYR A 77 -11.58 -21.53 0.62
C TYR A 77 -12.77 -20.59 0.79
N HIS A 78 -13.57 -20.47 -0.28
CA HIS A 78 -14.78 -19.67 -0.30
C HIS A 78 -15.88 -20.42 -1.03
N GLN A 79 -17.07 -20.47 -0.43
CA GLN A 79 -18.28 -20.98 -1.02
C GLN A 79 -19.37 -19.90 -1.03
N VAL A 80 -19.99 -19.69 -2.18
CA VAL A 80 -21.14 -18.79 -2.34
C VAL A 80 -22.41 -19.62 -2.48
N ASP A 81 -23.34 -19.43 -1.55
CA ASP A 81 -24.58 -20.20 -1.42
C ASP A 81 -24.29 -21.72 -1.42
N ASN A 82 -24.86 -22.46 -2.35
CA ASN A 82 -24.65 -23.90 -2.51
C ASN A 82 -23.75 -24.24 -3.71
N ASN A 83 -23.05 -23.25 -4.29
CA ASN A 83 -22.12 -23.49 -5.40
C ASN A 83 -20.91 -24.32 -4.93
N PRO A 84 -20.12 -24.89 -5.86
CA PRO A 84 -18.85 -25.51 -5.50
C PRO A 84 -17.96 -24.56 -4.68
N GLU A 85 -17.24 -25.14 -3.71
CA GLU A 85 -16.24 -24.40 -2.94
C GLU A 85 -15.01 -24.16 -3.81
N GLU A 86 -14.49 -22.93 -3.77
CA GLU A 86 -13.36 -22.48 -4.56
C GLU A 86 -12.14 -22.25 -3.67
N LEU A 87 -10.96 -22.69 -4.12
CA LEU A 87 -9.70 -22.43 -3.42
C LEU A 87 -9.20 -21.03 -3.79
N LEU A 88 -9.26 -20.11 -2.83
CA LEU A 88 -8.78 -18.75 -3.03
C LEU A 88 -7.27 -18.63 -2.88
N ALA A 89 -6.70 -19.32 -1.89
CA ALA A 89 -5.28 -19.31 -1.64
C ALA A 89 -4.76 -20.63 -1.07
N GLU A 90 -3.59 -21.05 -1.55
CA GLU A 90 -2.78 -22.11 -0.94
C GLU A 90 -1.37 -21.55 -0.66
N ASN A 91 -0.94 -21.62 0.59
CA ASN A 91 0.31 -21.05 1.09
C ASN A 91 1.29 -22.17 1.45
N THR A 92 2.55 -22.00 1.08
CA THR A 92 3.67 -22.85 1.51
C THR A 92 4.64 -22.01 2.32
N TYR A 93 5.11 -22.55 3.45
CA TYR A 93 6.04 -21.87 4.34
C TYR A 93 7.35 -22.63 4.43
N ASN A 94 8.46 -21.92 4.66
CA ASN A 94 9.74 -22.55 5.03
C ASN A 94 9.81 -22.88 6.53
N ASP A 95 10.92 -23.48 6.94
CA ASP A 95 11.18 -23.88 8.33
C ASP A 95 11.25 -22.69 9.30
N LEU A 96 11.49 -21.49 8.79
CA LEU A 96 11.47 -20.24 9.56
C LEU A 96 10.08 -19.60 9.64
N SER A 97 9.04 -20.28 9.16
CA SER A 97 7.66 -19.77 9.10
C SER A 97 7.46 -18.55 8.20
N GLN A 98 8.27 -18.41 7.17
CA GLN A 98 8.11 -17.40 6.14
C GLN A 98 7.37 -18.00 4.94
N LEU A 99 6.43 -17.23 4.38
CA LEU A 99 5.66 -17.62 3.20
C LEU A 99 6.58 -17.67 1.98
N VAL A 100 6.85 -18.86 1.42
CA VAL A 100 7.73 -19.00 0.24
C VAL A 100 6.97 -19.15 -1.06
N ASN A 101 5.73 -19.64 -1.01
CA ASN A 101 4.86 -19.71 -2.18
C ASN A 101 3.41 -19.41 -1.80
N LYS A 102 2.72 -18.68 -2.66
CA LYS A 102 1.27 -18.51 -2.61
C LYS A 102 0.65 -18.77 -3.97
N LYS A 103 -0.18 -19.80 -4.07
CA LYS A 103 -1.07 -20.01 -5.21
C LYS A 103 -2.36 -19.25 -4.99
N VAL A 104 -2.89 -18.63 -6.04
CA VAL A 104 -4.12 -17.83 -5.98
C VAL A 104 -5.09 -18.33 -7.03
N GLY A 105 -6.32 -18.60 -6.58
CA GLY A 105 -7.44 -19.07 -7.41
C GLY A 105 -7.20 -20.47 -7.98
N SER A 106 -8.18 -21.35 -7.83
CA SER A 106 -8.24 -22.65 -8.49
C SER A 106 -9.63 -23.25 -8.25
N THR A 107 -10.21 -23.85 -9.28
CA THR A 107 -11.34 -24.77 -9.12
C THR A 107 -10.81 -26.14 -8.70
N SER A 108 -11.56 -26.88 -7.87
CA SER A 108 -11.10 -28.17 -7.32
C SER A 108 -10.51 -29.09 -8.40
N GLY A 109 -9.21 -29.42 -8.27
CA GLY A 109 -8.47 -30.27 -9.21
C GLY A 109 -7.75 -29.55 -10.36
N SER A 110 -7.82 -28.21 -10.44
CA SER A 110 -7.21 -27.41 -11.52
C SER A 110 -5.89 -26.75 -11.11
N ALA A 111 -5.07 -26.41 -12.11
CA ALA A 111 -3.91 -25.55 -11.91
C ALA A 111 -4.32 -24.16 -11.36
N PRO A 112 -3.49 -23.52 -10.53
CA PRO A 112 -3.81 -22.22 -10.00
C PRO A 112 -3.75 -21.13 -11.07
N LEU A 113 -4.50 -20.03 -10.89
CA LEU A 113 -4.45 -18.88 -11.82
C LEU A 113 -3.09 -18.19 -11.79
N GLN A 114 -2.50 -18.08 -10.60
CA GLN A 114 -1.13 -17.60 -10.39
C GLN A 114 -0.48 -18.39 -9.27
N SER A 115 0.83 -18.57 -9.37
CA SER A 115 1.68 -19.00 -8.28
C SER A 115 2.68 -17.87 -8.00
N ILE A 116 2.90 -17.51 -6.75
CA ILE A 116 3.70 -16.35 -6.37
C ILE A 116 4.82 -16.85 -5.47
N ASP A 117 6.05 -16.75 -5.96
CA ASP A 117 7.25 -17.17 -5.23
C ASP A 117 7.83 -15.99 -4.47
N TYR A 118 8.21 -16.19 -3.22
CA TYR A 118 8.77 -15.16 -2.34
C TYR A 118 10.17 -15.56 -1.87
N ASP A 119 11.11 -14.62 -1.96
CA ASP A 119 12.49 -14.78 -1.50
C ASP A 119 12.79 -13.83 -0.33
N TYR A 120 13.69 -14.27 0.55
CA TYR A 120 14.11 -13.52 1.73
C TYR A 120 15.63 -13.53 1.86
N ASN A 121 16.19 -12.50 2.48
CA ASN A 121 17.59 -12.51 2.91
C ASN A 121 17.75 -13.18 4.28
N ILE A 122 19.00 -13.34 4.73
CA ILE A 122 19.34 -13.96 6.02
C ILE A 122 18.79 -13.24 7.26
N ARG A 123 18.33 -11.99 7.13
CA ARG A 123 17.65 -11.22 8.20
C ARG A 123 16.14 -11.35 8.15
N GLY A 124 15.62 -12.16 7.23
CA GLY A 124 14.20 -12.36 7.00
C GLY A 124 13.48 -11.22 6.27
N TRP A 125 14.22 -10.27 5.68
CA TRP A 125 13.60 -9.24 4.85
C TRP A 125 13.31 -9.81 3.47
N MET A 126 12.11 -9.58 2.96
CA MET A 126 11.72 -10.01 1.62
C MET A 126 12.59 -9.29 0.57
N THR A 127 13.15 -10.04 -0.37
CA THR A 127 14.04 -9.50 -1.40
C THR A 127 13.43 -9.57 -2.78
N GLU A 128 12.70 -10.63 -3.12
CA GLU A 128 12.21 -10.83 -4.49
C GLU A 128 10.82 -11.49 -4.46
N ILE A 129 10.04 -11.21 -5.51
CA ILE A 129 8.79 -11.91 -5.85
C ILE A 129 8.89 -12.39 -7.29
N ASN A 130 8.66 -13.69 -7.52
CA ASN A 130 8.84 -14.34 -8.82
C ASN A 130 10.22 -14.01 -9.42
N LYS A 131 11.28 -14.17 -8.61
CA LYS A 131 12.67 -13.80 -8.93
C LYS A 131 13.11 -14.17 -10.35
N ASN A 132 12.86 -15.43 -10.73
CA ASN A 132 13.29 -15.97 -12.02
C ASN A 132 12.62 -15.27 -13.21
N GLN A 133 11.46 -14.66 -13.00
CA GLN A 133 10.70 -13.94 -14.02
C GLN A 133 11.17 -12.50 -14.22
N MET A 134 11.94 -11.92 -13.29
CA MET A 134 12.47 -10.55 -13.44
C MET A 134 13.28 -10.38 -14.73
N ALA A 135 14.03 -11.41 -15.14
CA ALA A 135 14.84 -11.41 -16.35
C ALA A 135 14.12 -11.99 -17.58
N ALA A 136 12.98 -12.66 -17.41
CA ALA A 136 12.25 -13.30 -18.51
C ALA A 136 11.51 -12.27 -19.37
N THR A 137 11.61 -12.34 -20.69
CA THR A 137 11.00 -11.35 -21.61
C THR A 137 9.49 -11.23 -21.44
N ASP A 138 8.82 -12.33 -21.13
CA ASP A 138 7.36 -12.47 -21.02
C ASP A 138 6.86 -12.77 -19.59
N LEU A 139 7.72 -12.58 -18.59
CA LEU A 139 7.48 -12.99 -17.20
C LEU A 139 7.10 -14.48 -17.05
N GLY A 140 7.37 -15.35 -18.04
CA GLY A 140 7.12 -16.79 -17.96
C GLY A 140 5.69 -17.16 -17.53
N GLY A 141 4.68 -16.38 -17.97
CA GLY A 141 3.28 -16.58 -17.60
C GLY A 141 2.86 -16.04 -16.22
N LYS A 142 3.77 -15.46 -15.44
CA LYS A 142 3.43 -14.69 -14.24
C LYS A 142 2.96 -13.30 -14.63
N LEU A 143 2.07 -12.71 -13.84
CA LEU A 143 1.58 -11.35 -14.09
C LEU A 143 2.47 -10.26 -13.48
N PHE A 144 3.39 -10.63 -12.58
CA PHE A 144 4.16 -9.68 -11.79
C PHE A 144 5.50 -10.27 -11.34
N SER A 145 6.54 -9.43 -11.29
CA SER A 145 7.84 -9.73 -10.69
C SER A 145 8.35 -8.49 -9.93
N TYR A 146 9.00 -8.71 -8.79
CA TYR A 146 9.45 -7.64 -7.88
C TYR A 146 10.83 -7.92 -7.32
N LYS A 147 11.63 -6.89 -7.12
CA LYS A 147 12.92 -6.96 -6.43
C LYS A 147 13.10 -5.77 -5.52
N ILE A 148 13.35 -6.04 -4.24
CA ILE A 148 13.65 -5.07 -3.20
C ILE A 148 15.15 -5.11 -2.94
N LYS A 149 15.79 -3.95 -3.05
CA LYS A 149 17.22 -3.77 -2.80
C LYS A 149 17.39 -2.89 -1.57
N TYR A 150 18.09 -3.45 -0.59
CA TYR A 150 18.46 -2.75 0.64
C TYR A 150 19.89 -2.24 0.49
N THR A 151 20.83 -3.15 0.29
CA THR A 151 22.28 -2.87 0.33
C THR A 151 22.88 -2.59 -1.05
N SER A 152 22.04 -2.34 -2.05
CA SER A 152 22.48 -2.03 -3.42
C SER A 152 21.45 -1.14 -4.11
N ARG A 153 21.86 -0.56 -5.24
CA ARG A 153 20.99 0.12 -6.19
C ARG A 153 21.59 0.00 -7.59
N GLU A 154 20.75 0.18 -8.60
CA GLU A 154 21.16 0.23 -10.01
C GLU A 154 20.69 1.54 -10.68
N GLY A 155 19.66 2.19 -10.14
CA GLY A 155 19.14 3.43 -10.66
C GLY A 155 20.07 4.62 -10.42
N ILE A 156 19.67 5.73 -11.03
CA ILE A 156 20.31 7.02 -10.78
C ILE A 156 20.13 7.44 -9.31
N GLU A 157 21.05 8.27 -8.80
CA GLU A 157 21.03 8.74 -7.41
C GLU A 157 19.95 9.76 -7.16
N ASN A 158 19.80 10.69 -8.10
CA ASN A 158 19.01 11.88 -7.97
C ASN A 158 18.73 12.43 -9.37
N PRO A 159 17.46 12.53 -9.79
CA PRO A 159 17.11 13.02 -11.11
C PRO A 159 17.29 14.54 -11.26
N ASP A 160 17.45 15.28 -10.14
CA ASP A 160 17.66 16.73 -10.14
C ASP A 160 18.43 17.18 -8.89
N THR A 161 19.76 17.23 -8.97
CA THR A 161 20.60 17.57 -7.79
C THR A 161 20.45 19.02 -7.34
N ALA A 162 19.99 19.92 -8.22
CA ALA A 162 19.70 21.30 -7.87
C ALA A 162 18.40 21.38 -7.05
N GLN A 163 17.34 20.72 -7.50
CA GLN A 163 16.04 20.73 -6.82
C GLN A 163 16.01 19.85 -5.56
N PHE A 164 16.69 18.69 -5.59
CA PHE A 164 16.66 17.69 -4.53
C PHE A 164 18.03 17.53 -3.86
N SER A 165 18.72 18.63 -3.60
CA SER A 165 20.03 18.63 -2.96
C SER A 165 20.04 17.82 -1.66
N GLY A 166 21.05 16.96 -1.49
CA GLY A 166 21.23 16.10 -0.33
C GLY A 166 20.30 14.88 -0.27
N LYS A 167 19.42 14.67 -1.25
CA LYS A 167 18.44 13.57 -1.26
C LYS A 167 18.88 12.44 -2.20
N ASN A 168 20.11 11.97 -2.07
CA ASN A 168 20.62 10.91 -2.95
C ASN A 168 20.16 9.53 -2.49
N VAL A 169 19.76 8.70 -3.44
CA VAL A 169 19.49 7.27 -3.23
C VAL A 169 20.82 6.54 -3.02
N VAL A 170 20.97 5.92 -1.86
CA VAL A 170 22.20 5.21 -1.47
C VAL A 170 21.86 3.86 -0.83
N PRO A 171 22.72 2.85 -0.97
CA PRO A 171 22.61 1.59 -0.24
C PRO A 171 22.35 1.78 1.26
N LYS A 172 21.49 0.93 1.82
CA LYS A 172 21.08 0.93 3.22
C LYS A 172 21.34 -0.42 3.86
N TYR A 173 21.94 -0.38 5.05
CA TYR A 173 22.36 -1.58 5.79
C TYR A 173 21.55 -1.80 7.09
N ASN A 174 20.56 -0.93 7.33
CA ASN A 174 19.75 -0.86 8.53
C ASN A 174 18.29 -1.34 8.34
N GLY A 175 17.95 -1.87 7.17
CA GLY A 175 16.59 -2.36 6.88
C GLY A 175 15.74 -1.40 6.06
N ASN A 176 16.22 -0.17 5.83
CA ASN A 176 15.57 0.72 4.88
C ASN A 176 15.74 0.19 3.46
N ILE A 177 14.69 0.31 2.66
CA ILE A 177 14.70 -0.05 1.25
C ILE A 177 15.43 1.07 0.50
N ALA A 178 16.50 0.75 -0.20
CA ALA A 178 17.20 1.72 -1.05
C ALA A 178 16.50 1.85 -2.42
N GLU A 179 16.07 0.73 -2.99
CA GLU A 179 15.51 0.69 -4.33
C GLU A 179 14.54 -0.48 -4.49
N VAL A 180 13.53 -0.31 -5.33
CA VAL A 180 12.64 -1.38 -5.77
C VAL A 180 12.51 -1.39 -7.28
N ASP A 181 12.51 -2.59 -7.85
CA ASP A 181 12.27 -2.84 -9.27
C ASP A 181 11.02 -3.69 -9.43
N TRP A 182 10.22 -3.38 -10.45
CA TRP A 182 9.08 -4.20 -10.78
C TRP A 182 8.78 -4.26 -12.27
N ARG A 183 8.17 -5.38 -12.65
CA ARG A 183 7.60 -5.62 -13.97
C ARG A 183 6.21 -6.21 -13.77
N ALA A 184 5.23 -5.69 -14.50
CA ALA A 184 3.84 -6.09 -14.37
C ALA A 184 3.18 -6.15 -15.75
N VAL A 185 2.35 -7.16 -15.98
CA VAL A 185 1.45 -7.20 -17.13
C VAL A 185 0.34 -6.18 -16.90
N GLU A 186 0.36 -5.06 -17.62
CA GLU A 186 -0.63 -3.99 -17.47
C GLU A 186 -1.82 -4.14 -18.42
N SER A 187 -1.64 -4.89 -19.52
CA SER A 187 -2.68 -5.24 -20.49
C SER A 187 -2.56 -6.71 -20.86
N ILE A 188 -3.69 -7.41 -20.95
CA ILE A 188 -3.72 -8.84 -21.30
C ILE A 188 -3.06 -9.03 -22.67
N GLY A 189 -2.11 -9.96 -22.76
CA GLY A 189 -1.36 -10.25 -23.99
C GLY A 189 -0.21 -9.28 -24.30
N ALA A 190 0.03 -8.28 -23.45
CA ALA A 190 1.15 -7.35 -23.61
C ALA A 190 2.19 -7.55 -22.50
N ASN A 191 3.39 -7.98 -22.90
CA ASN A 191 4.50 -8.15 -21.98
C ASN A 191 5.12 -6.80 -21.59
N PRO A 192 5.52 -6.60 -20.31
CA PRO A 192 6.20 -5.39 -19.91
C PRO A 192 7.60 -5.30 -20.50
N SER A 193 8.11 -4.07 -20.60
CA SER A 193 9.53 -3.76 -20.85
C SER A 193 10.47 -4.71 -20.07
N THR A 194 11.55 -5.17 -20.70
CA THR A 194 12.60 -5.97 -20.05
C THR A 194 13.37 -5.16 -19.02
N THR A 195 13.57 -3.86 -19.26
CA THR A 195 14.02 -2.91 -18.24
C THR A 195 12.87 -2.66 -17.25
N PRO A 196 13.05 -2.91 -15.95
CA PRO A 196 12.00 -2.75 -14.95
C PRO A 196 11.65 -1.28 -14.72
N LYS A 197 10.43 -1.05 -14.25
CA LYS A 197 10.07 0.20 -13.57
C LYS A 197 10.77 0.22 -12.21
N ARG A 198 11.21 1.38 -11.76
CA ARG A 198 12.04 1.51 -10.56
C ARG A 198 11.62 2.66 -9.67
N TYR A 199 11.75 2.48 -8.37
CA TYR A 199 11.74 3.57 -7.38
C TYR A 199 13.01 3.50 -6.55
N GLY A 200 13.71 4.63 -6.42
CA GLY A 200 14.80 4.80 -5.46
C GLY A 200 14.36 5.68 -4.28
N TYR A 201 14.83 5.36 -3.07
CA TYR A 201 14.45 6.05 -1.84
C TYR A 201 15.65 6.71 -1.16
N ALA A 202 15.50 7.99 -0.83
CA ALA A 202 16.47 8.76 -0.08
C ALA A 202 15.97 9.03 1.34
N TYR A 203 16.90 9.10 2.28
CA TYR A 203 16.60 9.27 3.70
C TYR A 203 17.53 10.31 4.31
N ASP A 204 17.05 11.00 5.34
CA ASP A 204 17.92 11.83 6.17
C ASP A 204 18.81 10.99 7.09
N LYS A 205 19.65 11.68 7.88
CA LYS A 205 20.63 11.08 8.78
C LYS A 205 20.00 10.29 9.95
N ILE A 206 18.71 10.47 10.22
CA ILE A 206 17.97 9.76 11.28
C ILE A 206 16.92 8.80 10.71
N ASN A 207 17.08 8.40 9.44
CA ASN A 207 16.29 7.36 8.76
C ASN A 207 14.84 7.73 8.41
N ARG A 208 14.51 9.02 8.32
CA ARG A 208 13.21 9.45 7.77
C ARG A 208 13.29 9.56 6.25
N LEU A 209 12.25 9.12 5.55
CA LEU A 209 12.16 9.19 4.08
C LEU A 209 12.11 10.65 3.62
N THR A 210 13.05 11.09 2.80
CA THR A 210 13.12 12.47 2.29
C THR A 210 12.79 12.59 0.81
N ALA A 211 12.94 11.51 0.04
CA ALA A 211 12.47 11.46 -1.34
C ALA A 211 12.23 10.02 -1.83
N GLY A 212 11.33 9.89 -2.80
CA GLY A 212 11.15 8.73 -3.65
C GLY A 212 11.19 9.16 -5.11
N PHE A 213 12.10 8.58 -5.89
CA PHE A 213 12.26 8.91 -7.31
C PHE A 213 11.85 7.74 -8.18
N TYR A 214 10.77 7.94 -8.95
CA TYR A 214 10.41 7.01 -10.00
C TYR A 214 11.39 7.13 -11.17
N GLN A 215 11.77 5.99 -11.72
CA GLN A 215 12.62 5.89 -12.88
C GLN A 215 11.88 4.99 -13.87
N ASN A 216 11.37 5.60 -14.94
CA ASN A 216 10.74 4.84 -16.01
C ASN A 216 11.82 4.14 -16.86
N PRO A 217 11.47 3.04 -17.56
CA PRO A 217 12.44 2.27 -18.33
C PRO A 217 13.11 3.00 -19.51
N GLN A 218 12.49 4.07 -20.02
CA GLN A 218 12.95 4.80 -21.20
C GLN A 218 13.85 5.99 -20.85
N ASN A 219 13.52 6.71 -19.78
CA ASN A 219 14.25 7.88 -19.29
C ASN A 219 14.19 7.93 -17.75
N PRO A 220 15.22 7.42 -17.05
CA PRO A 220 15.26 7.45 -15.59
C PRO A 220 15.33 8.87 -15.01
N ASN A 221 15.69 9.89 -15.81
CA ASN A 221 15.78 11.29 -15.39
C ASN A 221 14.50 12.08 -15.67
N SER A 222 13.38 11.43 -16.00
CA SER A 222 12.15 12.12 -16.39
C SER A 222 11.52 12.94 -15.26
N LYS A 223 11.93 12.70 -14.00
CA LYS A 223 11.40 13.33 -12.79
C LYS A 223 9.90 13.08 -12.58
N GLU A 224 9.30 12.18 -13.35
CA GLU A 224 7.91 11.80 -13.20
C GLU A 224 7.69 11.17 -11.83
N ASN A 225 6.50 11.34 -11.26
CA ASN A 225 6.08 10.65 -10.02
C ASN A 225 7.13 10.68 -8.90
N THR A 226 7.82 11.81 -8.81
CA THR A 226 8.77 12.11 -7.76
C THR A 226 8.01 12.59 -6.54
N GLU A 227 8.42 12.13 -5.36
CA GLU A 227 7.94 12.65 -4.08
C GLU A 227 9.14 13.15 -3.27
N SER A 228 9.04 14.33 -2.68
CA SER A 228 10.13 14.96 -1.92
C SER A 228 9.56 15.63 -0.67
N LEU A 229 10.07 15.22 0.50
CA LEU A 229 9.56 15.60 1.82
C LEU A 229 10.59 16.37 2.63
N ALA A 230 10.13 17.27 3.49
CA ALA A 230 10.93 17.88 4.54
C ALA A 230 10.25 17.71 5.90
N TYR A 231 11.05 17.80 6.96
CA TYR A 231 10.57 17.65 8.33
C TYR A 231 11.10 18.76 9.22
N ASP A 232 10.36 19.07 10.28
CA ASP A 232 10.89 19.84 11.39
C ASP A 232 11.70 18.96 12.36
N LEU A 233 12.14 19.56 13.47
CA LEU A 233 12.89 18.89 14.52
C LEU A 233 12.05 17.88 15.33
N ASN A 234 10.74 18.06 15.37
CA ASN A 234 9.80 17.15 16.06
C ASN A 234 9.40 15.96 15.18
N GLY A 235 9.77 15.95 13.90
CA GLY A 235 9.42 14.90 12.96
C GLY A 235 8.11 15.14 12.21
N ASN A 236 7.53 16.32 12.33
CA ASN A 236 6.38 16.72 11.54
C ASN A 236 6.82 16.97 10.09
N ILE A 237 6.03 16.52 9.10
CA ILE A 237 6.27 16.84 7.70
C ILE A 237 5.97 18.31 7.49
N THR A 238 6.93 19.10 7.00
CA THR A 238 6.75 20.53 6.75
C THR A 238 6.47 20.85 5.29
N SER A 239 6.93 20.00 4.37
CA SER A 239 6.62 20.12 2.95
C SER A 239 6.53 18.77 2.24
N LEU A 240 5.72 18.74 1.19
CA LEU A 240 5.61 17.63 0.25
C LEU A 240 5.52 18.17 -1.18
N TYR A 241 6.53 17.87 -1.99
CA TYR A 241 6.54 18.17 -3.41
C TYR A 241 6.25 16.89 -4.19
N ARG A 242 5.30 16.93 -5.14
CA ARG A 242 4.97 15.80 -6.00
C ARG A 242 4.84 16.19 -7.47
N THR A 243 5.34 15.31 -8.33
CA THR A 243 5.10 15.35 -9.77
C THR A 243 4.25 14.15 -10.20
N SER A 244 3.63 14.23 -11.37
CA SER A 244 2.93 13.11 -12.00
C SER A 244 3.69 12.65 -13.25
N VAL A 245 3.01 11.90 -14.12
CA VAL A 245 3.56 11.48 -15.42
C VAL A 245 3.79 12.67 -16.35
N LEU A 246 4.61 12.47 -17.37
CA LEU A 246 4.79 13.45 -18.43
C LEU A 246 3.57 13.40 -19.35
N GLU A 247 2.87 14.54 -19.48
CA GLU A 247 1.74 14.68 -20.39
C GLU A 247 2.22 14.77 -21.84
N TYR A 248 1.37 14.30 -22.78
CA TYR A 248 1.71 14.30 -24.20
C TYR A 248 2.06 15.71 -24.70
N GLY A 249 3.21 15.84 -25.34
CA GLY A 249 3.71 17.12 -25.87
C GLY A 249 4.53 17.95 -24.89
N ASN A 250 4.60 17.57 -23.61
CA ASN A 250 5.45 18.23 -22.61
C ASN A 250 6.85 17.60 -22.56
N THR A 251 7.83 18.36 -22.08
CA THR A 251 9.21 17.90 -21.86
C THR A 251 9.58 17.79 -20.38
N THR A 252 8.66 18.20 -19.50
CA THR A 252 8.81 18.14 -18.05
C THR A 252 7.56 17.51 -17.43
N PRO A 253 7.71 16.80 -16.29
CA PRO A 253 6.58 16.19 -15.62
C PRO A 253 5.70 17.25 -14.96
N THR A 254 4.39 17.02 -14.90
CA THR A 254 3.46 17.96 -14.28
C THR A 254 3.67 17.98 -12.77
N MET A 255 3.95 19.16 -12.19
CA MET A 255 3.90 19.34 -10.74
C MET A 255 2.45 19.33 -10.30
N ILE A 256 2.09 18.35 -9.48
CA ILE A 256 0.73 18.19 -8.96
C ILE A 256 0.59 18.71 -7.54
N ASP A 257 1.69 18.77 -6.78
CA ASP A 257 1.66 19.30 -5.43
C ASP A 257 2.94 20.03 -5.07
N ASN A 258 2.78 21.13 -4.35
CA ASN A 258 3.86 21.81 -3.63
C ASN A 258 3.30 22.23 -2.27
N LEU A 259 3.15 21.25 -1.38
CA LEU A 259 2.46 21.41 -0.12
C LEU A 259 3.37 22.00 0.95
N GLN A 260 2.83 22.95 1.70
CA GLN A 260 3.36 23.41 2.97
C GLN A 260 2.38 23.06 4.09
N TYR A 261 2.89 22.33 5.08
CA TYR A 261 2.14 21.94 6.26
C TYR A 261 2.40 22.94 7.37
N ILE A 262 1.31 23.47 7.96
CA ILE A 262 1.38 24.45 9.04
C ILE A 262 0.81 23.84 10.29
N TYR A 263 1.59 23.85 11.36
CA TYR A 263 1.24 23.31 12.66
C TYR A 263 0.90 24.42 13.67
N ALA A 264 0.11 24.04 14.68
CA ALA A 264 -0.29 24.90 15.77
C ALA A 264 0.91 25.51 16.51
N SER A 265 0.65 26.56 17.28
CA SER A 265 1.65 27.29 18.07
C SER A 265 2.81 27.82 17.22
N GLY A 266 2.50 28.32 16.00
CA GLY A 266 3.51 28.86 15.09
C GLY A 266 4.54 27.82 14.65
N ASN A 267 4.09 26.62 14.27
CA ASN A 267 4.92 25.47 13.88
C ASN A 267 5.79 24.86 14.99
N THR A 268 5.48 25.13 16.26
CA THR A 268 6.17 24.48 17.40
C THR A 268 5.38 23.32 18.00
N GLY A 269 4.09 23.20 17.67
CA GLY A 269 3.24 22.08 18.07
C GLY A 269 3.22 20.93 17.04
N ASN A 270 2.53 19.84 17.38
CA ASN A 270 2.38 18.65 16.53
C ASN A 270 0.96 18.48 15.98
N ARG A 271 0.11 19.52 16.10
CA ARG A 271 -1.25 19.53 15.56
C ARG A 271 -1.27 20.30 14.26
N LEU A 272 -1.52 19.61 13.14
CA LEU A 272 -1.64 20.21 11.82
C LEU A 272 -2.86 21.14 11.77
N THR A 273 -2.68 22.39 11.37
CA THR A 273 -3.76 23.39 11.29
C THR A 273 -4.18 23.72 9.87
N ASN A 274 -3.26 23.64 8.90
CA ASN A 274 -3.51 24.05 7.53
C ASN A 274 -2.51 23.36 6.59
N ILE A 275 -2.91 23.10 5.35
CA ILE A 275 -2.03 22.71 4.25
C ILE A 275 -2.22 23.72 3.13
N ASN A 276 -1.18 24.47 2.79
CA ASN A 276 -1.17 25.29 1.58
C ASN A 276 -0.66 24.44 0.41
N ASP A 277 -1.30 24.51 -0.75
CA ASP A 277 -0.74 23.95 -1.99
C ASP A 277 -0.36 25.08 -2.95
N TYR A 278 0.93 25.19 -3.23
CA TYR A 278 1.47 26.17 -4.19
C TYR A 278 1.53 25.66 -5.62
N ALA A 279 1.21 24.38 -5.87
CA ALA A 279 1.08 23.87 -7.24
C ALA A 279 -0.23 24.30 -7.90
N GLN A 280 -1.28 24.52 -7.09
CA GLN A 280 -2.61 24.90 -7.55
C GLN A 280 -3.17 23.96 -8.63
N ASN A 281 -2.83 22.68 -8.52
CA ASN A 281 -3.21 21.66 -9.49
C ASN A 281 -4.27 20.74 -8.90
N ALA A 282 -5.48 20.77 -9.46
CA ALA A 282 -6.62 19.99 -8.95
C ALA A 282 -6.44 18.47 -9.02
N THR A 283 -5.42 17.97 -9.74
CA THR A 283 -5.09 16.53 -9.76
C THR A 283 -4.23 16.08 -8.58
N GLY A 284 -3.66 17.04 -7.82
CA GLY A 284 -2.95 16.83 -6.57
C GLY A 284 -3.84 16.98 -5.34
N TYR A 285 -3.38 17.76 -4.36
CA TYR A 285 -4.12 18.04 -3.14
C TYR A 285 -5.34 18.91 -3.45
N GLU A 286 -6.51 18.38 -3.12
CA GLU A 286 -7.77 19.12 -3.26
C GLU A 286 -7.80 20.29 -2.28
N GLY A 287 -7.95 21.51 -2.80
CA GLY A 287 -8.08 22.73 -1.99
C GLY A 287 -6.74 23.37 -1.66
N GLY A 288 -6.60 23.86 -0.42
CA GLY A 288 -5.40 24.52 0.07
C GLY A 288 -5.73 25.77 0.86
N GLY A 289 -5.06 25.94 1.99
CA GLY A 289 -5.14 27.14 2.81
C GLY A 289 -6.32 27.18 3.78
N GLN A 290 -7.16 26.15 3.85
CA GLN A 290 -8.27 26.12 4.80
C GLN A 290 -7.84 25.61 6.18
N THR A 291 -8.44 26.18 7.21
CA THR A 291 -8.15 25.79 8.60
C THR A 291 -8.87 24.48 8.94
N ILE A 292 -8.11 23.52 9.43
CA ILE A 292 -8.61 22.28 10.02
C ILE A 292 -9.11 22.60 11.43
N GLY A 293 -10.38 22.31 11.69
CA GLY A 293 -10.99 22.55 13.00
C GLY A 293 -10.70 21.41 13.96
N TYR A 294 -10.45 21.73 15.22
CA TYR A 294 -10.36 20.76 16.31
C TYR A 294 -11.18 21.20 17.51
N ASP A 295 -11.75 20.24 18.24
CA ASP A 295 -12.30 20.50 19.56
C ASP A 295 -11.20 20.56 20.65
N VAL A 296 -11.61 20.81 21.89
CA VAL A 296 -10.72 20.90 23.06
C VAL A 296 -10.06 19.56 23.41
N ASN A 297 -10.65 18.44 22.99
CA ASN A 297 -10.11 17.09 23.20
C ASN A 297 -9.14 16.69 22.09
N GLY A 298 -8.97 17.52 21.05
CA GLY A 298 -8.09 17.27 19.91
C GLY A 298 -8.75 16.45 18.80
N ASN A 299 -10.06 16.21 18.84
CA ASN A 299 -10.76 15.58 17.73
C ASN A 299 -10.89 16.56 16.57
N MET A 300 -10.67 16.08 15.34
CA MET A 300 -10.86 16.89 14.15
C MET A 300 -12.37 17.10 13.90
N ILE A 301 -12.85 18.34 13.92
CA ILE A 301 -14.28 18.67 13.74
C ILE A 301 -14.61 19.17 12.33
N SER A 302 -13.62 19.54 11.54
CA SER A 302 -13.80 19.94 10.14
C SER A 302 -12.49 19.82 9.35
N MET A 303 -12.61 19.58 8.04
CA MET A 303 -11.52 19.59 7.09
C MET A 303 -12.03 20.18 5.75
N PRO A 304 -12.12 21.51 5.65
CA PRO A 304 -12.80 22.15 4.52
C PRO A 304 -12.15 21.89 3.15
N ASP A 305 -10.82 21.72 3.10
CA ASP A 305 -10.10 21.30 1.89
C ASP A 305 -10.63 19.99 1.30
N LYS A 306 -11.20 19.11 2.14
CA LYS A 306 -11.83 17.84 1.74
C LYS A 306 -13.35 17.93 1.63
N GLY A 307 -13.92 19.14 1.66
CA GLY A 307 -15.36 19.37 1.67
C GLY A 307 -16.05 18.91 2.96
N ILE A 308 -15.31 18.66 4.04
CA ILE A 308 -15.85 18.20 5.32
C ILE A 308 -16.07 19.41 6.21
N SER A 309 -17.33 19.85 6.33
CA SER A 309 -17.69 21.01 7.15
C SER A 309 -17.90 20.69 8.63
N VAL A 310 -18.37 19.47 8.95
CA VAL A 310 -18.68 19.05 10.32
C VAL A 310 -18.38 17.56 10.50
N ILE A 311 -17.69 17.23 11.59
CA ILE A 311 -17.55 15.88 12.15
C ILE A 311 -18.03 15.96 13.59
N LYS A 312 -18.94 15.05 13.98
CA LYS A 312 -19.48 15.00 15.33
C LYS A 312 -18.99 13.77 16.06
N TYR A 313 -18.81 13.91 17.36
CA TYR A 313 -18.32 12.86 18.23
C TYR A 313 -19.30 12.60 19.36
N ASN A 314 -19.41 11.34 19.78
CA ASN A 314 -20.13 10.99 21.00
C ASN A 314 -19.26 11.27 22.24
N HIS A 315 -19.80 10.97 23.43
CA HIS A 315 -19.11 11.18 24.70
C HIS A 315 -17.83 10.32 24.89
N LEU A 316 -17.57 9.36 23.99
CA LEU A 316 -16.37 8.52 23.95
C LEU A 316 -15.36 8.98 22.88
N ASN A 317 -15.55 10.16 22.29
CA ASN A 317 -14.76 10.67 21.17
C ASN A 317 -14.78 9.75 19.93
N LEU A 318 -15.88 9.02 19.71
CA LEU A 318 -16.08 8.22 18.49
C LEU A 318 -16.96 8.99 17.48
N PRO A 319 -16.60 9.01 16.18
CA PRO A 319 -17.44 9.62 15.14
C PRO A 319 -18.87 9.04 15.13
N HIS A 320 -19.90 9.87 14.93
CA HIS A 320 -21.31 9.46 14.84
C HIS A 320 -22.13 10.17 13.78
#